data_AF-A0A6L6AAY9-F1
#
_entry.id   AF-A0A6L6AAY9-F1
#
_cell.length_a   1.000
_cell.length_b   1.000
_cell.length_c   1.000
_cell.angle_alpha   90.00
_cell.angle_beta   90.00
_cell.angle_gamma   90.00
#
_symmetry.space_group_name_H-M   'P 1'
#
loop_
_entity.id
_entity.type
_entity.pdbx_description
1 polymer ?
#
loop_
_entity_poly.entity_id
_entity_poly.type
_entity_poly.pdbx_seq_one_letter_code
_entity_poly.pdbx_strand_id
1 'polypeptide(L)'
;MSFEITPTAGQLREMLPELASRMEEDFVLLQLRGLKIVFTKRRLKREMVITIPLTPNHEMNIRAVDVGPGGRKEFVTFVRVPKARMGGKITESAIRETIRAHVEITELTQTDNFIPFSYTLHEPDMETIIRASLEGAYQTRNLVLKPLSKRIAK
;
A
#
# COMPACT_ATOMS: atom_id res chain seq x y z
N MET A 1 -30.21 -2.95 31.71
CA MET A 1 -29.24 -3.85 31.07
C MET A 1 -28.71 -3.16 29.82
N SER A 2 -27.51 -2.58 29.89
CA SER A 2 -26.85 -2.03 28.71
C SER A 2 -26.18 -3.18 27.97
N PHE A 3 -26.66 -3.50 26.77
CA PHE A 3 -25.88 -4.32 25.86
C PHE A 3 -24.68 -3.47 25.44
N GLU A 4 -23.50 -3.74 25.98
CA GLU A 4 -22.25 -3.21 25.44
C GLU A 4 -22.03 -3.85 24.07
N ILE A 5 -22.64 -3.25 23.05
CA ILE A 5 -22.36 -3.60 21.67
C ILE A 5 -20.94 -3.14 21.40
N THR A 6 -19.99 -4.08 21.40
CA THR A 6 -18.62 -3.79 20.99
C THR A 6 -18.67 -3.32 19.54
N PRO A 7 -18.28 -2.08 19.23
CA PRO A 7 -18.35 -1.57 17.88
C PRO A 7 -17.43 -2.38 16.95
N THR A 8 -17.91 -2.66 15.76
CA THR A 8 -17.13 -3.30 14.70
C THR A 8 -15.97 -2.40 14.25
N ALA A 9 -14.94 -2.97 13.62
CA ALA A 9 -13.83 -2.19 13.06
C ALA A 9 -14.29 -1.10 12.08
N GLY A 10 -15.33 -1.39 11.27
CA GLY A 10 -15.95 -0.39 10.39
C GLY A 10 -16.61 0.76 11.15
N GLN A 11 -17.37 0.45 12.20
CA GLN A 11 -17.98 1.47 13.07
C GLN A 11 -16.93 2.32 13.80
N LEU A 12 -15.85 1.71 14.28
CA LEU A 12 -14.75 2.45 14.89
C LEU A 12 -14.06 3.39 13.89
N ARG A 13 -13.90 2.96 12.63
CA ARG A 13 -13.35 3.78 11.54
C ARG A 13 -14.23 4.99 11.25
N GLU A 14 -15.55 4.83 11.27
CA GLU A 14 -16.51 5.92 11.09
C GLU A 14 -16.56 6.88 12.28
N MET A 15 -16.50 6.36 13.52
CA MET A 15 -16.56 7.16 14.74
C MET A 15 -15.27 7.94 14.99
N LEU A 16 -14.10 7.38 14.64
CA LEU A 16 -12.78 7.94 14.93
C LEU A 16 -11.91 7.98 13.65
N PRO A 17 -12.31 8.71 12.60
CA PRO A 17 -11.67 8.66 11.29
C PRO A 17 -10.22 9.15 11.30
N GLU A 18 -9.89 10.09 12.19
CA GLU A 18 -8.52 10.59 12.31
C GLU A 18 -7.58 9.58 12.96
N LEU A 19 -8.08 8.86 13.98
CA LEU A 19 -7.31 7.82 14.66
C LEU A 19 -7.09 6.63 13.72
N ALA A 20 -8.15 6.18 13.03
CA ALA A 20 -8.07 5.11 12.05
C ALA A 20 -7.04 5.43 10.95
N SER A 21 -7.06 6.65 10.42
CA SER A 21 -6.08 7.11 9.42
C SER A 21 -4.64 7.09 9.94
N ARG A 22 -4.40 7.43 11.22
CA ARG A 22 -3.05 7.36 11.82
C ARG A 22 -2.60 5.92 12.03
N MET A 23 -3.48 5.06 12.51
CA MET A 23 -3.17 3.64 12.72
C MET A 23 -2.82 2.94 11.41
N GLU A 24 -3.57 3.23 10.34
CA GLU A 24 -3.31 2.73 8.99
C GLU A 24 -1.97 3.23 8.45
N GLU A 25 -1.67 4.52 8.65
CA GLU A 25 -0.37 5.11 8.31
C GLU A 25 0.78 4.39 9.03
N ASP A 26 0.65 4.14 10.34
CA ASP A 26 1.66 3.41 11.11
C ASP A 26 1.82 1.97 10.65
N PHE A 27 0.72 1.28 10.32
CA PHE A 27 0.71 -0.07 9.77
C PHE A 27 1.51 -0.16 8.46
N VAL A 28 1.23 0.73 7.50
CA VAL A 28 1.94 0.78 6.22
C VAL A 28 3.44 1.10 6.41
N LEU A 29 3.76 2.06 7.29
CA LEU A 29 5.14 2.44 7.57
C LEU A 29 5.93 1.33 8.27
N LEU A 30 5.29 0.54 9.15
CA LEU A 30 5.91 -0.61 9.79
C LEU A 30 6.31 -1.67 8.75
N GLN A 31 5.43 -1.98 7.80
CA GLN A 31 5.75 -2.91 6.71
C GLN A 31 6.95 -2.41 5.89
N LEU A 32 6.95 -1.15 5.47
CA LEU A 32 8.04 -0.57 4.68
C LEU A 32 9.37 -0.54 5.43
N ARG A 33 9.37 -0.23 6.73
CA ARG A 33 10.57 -0.29 7.58
C ARG A 33 11.14 -1.71 7.64
N GLY A 34 10.28 -2.73 7.65
CA GLY A 34 10.68 -4.14 7.62
C GLY A 34 11.48 -4.53 6.37
N LEU A 35 11.22 -3.86 5.24
CA LEU A 35 11.90 -4.14 3.96
C LEU A 35 13.32 -3.59 3.87
N LYS A 36 13.76 -2.78 4.84
CA LYS A 36 15.11 -2.18 4.87
C LYS A 36 15.46 -1.38 3.60
N ILE A 37 14.46 -0.75 2.99
CA ILE A 37 14.63 0.15 1.84
C ILE A 37 14.58 1.61 2.27
N VAL A 38 15.14 2.49 1.45
CA VAL A 38 14.97 3.94 1.57
C VAL A 38 13.57 4.29 1.08
N PHE A 39 12.86 5.10 1.86
CA PHE A 39 11.60 5.70 1.45
C PHE A 39 11.40 7.03 2.18
N THR A 40 10.62 7.92 1.59
CA THR A 40 10.15 9.13 2.25
C THR A 40 8.63 9.12 2.31
N LYS A 41 8.09 9.79 3.34
CA LYS A 41 6.65 9.97 3.52
C LYS A 41 6.32 11.44 3.36
N ARG A 42 5.35 11.75 2.51
CA ARG A 42 4.77 13.10 2.39
C ARG A 42 3.30 13.03 2.75
N ARG A 43 2.86 13.92 3.64
CA ARG A 43 1.43 14.08 3.97
C ARG A 43 0.87 15.23 3.17
N LEU A 44 -0.12 14.94 2.33
CA LEU A 44 -1.02 15.92 1.73
C LEU A 44 -2.29 15.99 2.58
N LYS A 45 -3.12 17.04 2.40
CA LYS A 45 -4.23 17.38 3.31
C LYS A 45 -5.09 16.18 3.76
N ARG A 46 -5.35 15.24 2.85
CA ARG A 46 -6.17 14.04 3.09
C ARG A 46 -5.54 12.75 2.55
N GLU A 47 -4.25 12.75 2.28
CA GLU A 47 -3.57 11.65 1.60
C GLU A 47 -2.14 11.50 2.11
N MET A 48 -1.67 10.27 2.19
CA MET A 48 -0.26 9.96 2.39
C MET A 48 0.33 9.47 1.07
N VAL A 49 1.47 10.03 0.70
CA VAL A 49 2.27 9.59 -0.44
C VAL A 49 3.57 9.01 0.09
N ILE A 50 3.89 7.81 -0.34
CA ILE A 50 5.18 7.16 -0.06
C ILE A 50 6.01 7.23 -1.32
N THR A 51 7.21 7.78 -1.23
CA THR A 51 8.14 7.87 -2.34
C THR A 51 9.34 6.97 -2.09
N ILE A 52 9.59 6.03 -2.99
CA ILE A 52 10.70 5.08 -2.94
C ILE A 52 11.64 5.38 -4.12
N PRO A 53 12.87 5.84 -3.85
CA PRO A 53 13.86 6.02 -4.91
C PRO A 53 14.34 4.66 -5.44
N LEU A 54 14.47 4.58 -6.76
CA LEU A 54 14.84 3.39 -7.51
C LEU A 54 16.10 3.66 -8.36
N THR A 55 16.97 2.65 -8.49
CA THR A 55 18.06 2.66 -9.46
C THR A 55 17.58 2.20 -10.85
N PRO A 56 18.08 2.77 -11.96
CA PRO A 56 19.19 3.73 -12.02
C PRO A 56 18.80 5.17 -11.64
N ASN A 57 17.73 5.76 -12.20
CA ASN A 57 17.31 7.15 -11.93
C ASN A 57 15.78 7.29 -11.91
N HIS A 58 15.07 6.46 -11.15
CA HIS A 58 13.61 6.50 -11.10
C HIS A 58 13.10 6.72 -9.68
N GLU A 59 11.86 7.16 -9.56
CA GLU A 59 11.12 7.16 -8.30
C GLU A 59 9.81 6.41 -8.47
N MET A 60 9.40 5.73 -7.40
CA MET A 60 8.09 5.10 -7.27
C MET A 60 7.28 5.85 -6.22
N ASN A 61 6.15 6.39 -6.62
CA ASN A 61 5.18 7.04 -5.75
C ASN A 61 4.00 6.10 -5.51
N ILE A 62 3.76 5.75 -4.25
CA ILE A 62 2.67 4.88 -3.83
C ILE A 62 1.62 5.71 -3.08
N ARG A 63 0.37 5.62 -3.52
CA ARG A 63 -0.78 6.39 -3.03
C ARG A 63 -1.97 5.48 -2.77
N ALA A 64 -2.78 5.86 -1.80
CA ALA A 64 -4.03 5.17 -1.50
C ALA A 64 -5.09 5.47 -2.57
N VAL A 65 -5.86 4.45 -2.97
CA VAL A 65 -6.92 4.59 -3.98
C VAL A 65 -8.25 4.92 -3.33
N ASP A 66 -8.58 4.19 -2.28
CA ASP A 66 -9.90 4.21 -1.66
C ASP A 66 -10.08 5.48 -0.81
N VAL A 67 -11.33 5.91 -0.67
CA VAL A 67 -11.70 7.11 0.10
C VAL A 67 -12.56 6.67 1.26
N GLY A 68 -12.06 6.90 2.47
CA GLY A 68 -12.73 6.60 3.71
C GLY A 68 -13.59 7.71 4.28
N PRO A 69 -14.08 7.50 5.52
CA PRO A 69 -14.83 8.50 6.26
C PRO A 69 -14.06 9.82 6.38
N GLY A 70 -14.78 10.95 6.22
CA GLY A 70 -14.17 12.29 6.22
C GLY A 70 -13.37 12.63 4.95
N GLY A 71 -13.44 11.80 3.91
CA GLY A 71 -12.78 12.02 2.62
C GLY A 71 -11.27 11.77 2.64
N ARG A 72 -10.76 11.02 3.63
CA ARG A 72 -9.35 10.66 3.75
C ARG A 72 -9.04 9.47 2.83
N LYS A 73 -7.87 9.45 2.22
CA LYS A 73 -7.39 8.34 1.40
C LYS A 73 -6.88 7.21 2.28
N GLU A 74 -7.24 5.99 1.91
CA GLU A 74 -7.00 4.77 2.69
C GLU A 74 -6.37 3.67 1.82
N PHE A 75 -5.38 3.00 2.38
CA PHE A 75 -4.64 1.90 1.76
C PHE A 75 -5.33 0.56 2.01
N VAL A 76 -5.89 0.37 3.20
CA VAL A 76 -6.38 -0.90 3.73
C VAL A 76 -7.86 -1.05 3.43
N THR A 77 -8.16 -2.15 2.73
CA THR A 77 -9.50 -2.65 2.48
C THR A 77 -9.67 -4.05 3.06
N PHE A 78 -10.87 -4.33 3.57
CA PHE A 78 -11.22 -5.59 4.21
C PHE A 78 -11.93 -6.48 3.20
N VAL A 79 -11.28 -7.56 2.79
CA VAL A 79 -11.85 -8.53 1.86
C VAL A 79 -12.34 -9.74 2.63
N ARG A 80 -13.62 -10.10 2.43
CA ARG A 80 -14.17 -11.34 2.96
C ARG A 80 -13.69 -12.49 2.10
N VAL A 81 -12.89 -13.38 2.68
CA VAL A 81 -12.50 -14.64 2.05
C VAL A 81 -13.61 -15.66 2.30
N PRO A 82 -14.28 -16.17 1.25
CA PRO A 82 -15.31 -17.19 1.41
C PRO A 82 -14.68 -18.52 1.86
N LYS A 83 -15.48 -19.36 2.54
CA LYS A 83 -15.05 -20.72 2.87
C LYS A 83 -14.71 -21.47 1.59
N ALA A 84 -13.50 -22.02 1.51
CA ALA A 84 -13.06 -22.83 0.39
C ALA A 84 -12.77 -24.26 0.86
N ARG A 85 -13.11 -25.24 0.02
CA ARG A 85 -12.78 -26.65 0.26
C ARG A 85 -11.66 -27.03 -0.71
N MET A 86 -10.46 -27.26 -0.18
CA MET A 86 -9.31 -27.73 -0.95
C MET A 86 -8.75 -28.99 -0.32
N GLY A 87 -8.75 -30.10 -1.07
CA GLY A 87 -8.09 -31.35 -0.68
C GLY A 87 -8.52 -31.90 0.69
N GLY A 88 -9.80 -31.81 1.04
CA GLY A 88 -10.34 -32.31 2.32
C GLY A 88 -10.20 -31.36 3.51
N LYS A 89 -9.46 -30.25 3.38
CA LYS A 89 -9.45 -29.17 4.39
C LYS A 89 -10.51 -28.12 4.06
N ILE A 90 -11.30 -27.75 5.06
CA ILE A 90 -12.27 -26.65 5.00
C ILE A 90 -11.59 -25.44 5.61
N THR A 91 -11.41 -24.36 4.85
CA THR A 91 -10.99 -23.07 5.41
C THR A 91 -12.20 -22.33 5.94
N GLU A 92 -12.08 -21.75 7.14
CA GLU A 92 -13.12 -20.87 7.68
C GLU A 92 -13.17 -19.54 6.91
N SER A 93 -14.33 -18.88 6.93
CA SER A 93 -14.43 -17.56 6.34
C SER A 93 -13.66 -16.59 7.22
N ALA A 94 -12.69 -15.90 6.64
CA ALA A 94 -11.88 -14.91 7.33
C ALA A 94 -12.02 -13.56 6.64
N ILE A 95 -11.97 -12.49 7.41
CA ILE A 95 -11.74 -11.15 6.87
C ILE A 95 -10.23 -11.00 6.75
N ARG A 96 -9.75 -10.70 5.55
CA ARG A 96 -8.35 -10.37 5.31
C ARG A 96 -8.22 -8.89 5.01
N GLU A 97 -7.26 -8.27 5.68
CA GLU A 97 -6.76 -6.95 5.33
C GLU A 97 -5.92 -7.06 4.07
N THR A 98 -6.15 -6.16 3.13
CA THR A 98 -5.42 -6.07 1.87
C THR A 98 -5.16 -4.61 1.56
N ILE A 99 -4.10 -4.34 0.82
CA ILE A 99 -3.68 -3.00 0.42
C ILE A 99 -4.07 -2.74 -1.02
N ARG A 100 -4.78 -1.65 -1.26
CA ARG A 100 -5.09 -1.15 -2.59
C ARG A 100 -4.39 0.18 -2.82
N ALA A 101 -3.45 0.18 -3.77
CA ALA A 101 -2.58 1.33 -3.99
C ALA A 101 -2.46 1.67 -5.47
N HIS A 102 -2.43 2.97 -5.76
CA HIS A 102 -1.99 3.52 -7.02
C HIS A 102 -0.47 3.72 -6.94
N VAL A 103 0.24 3.11 -7.88
CA VAL A 103 1.69 3.22 -7.99
C VAL A 103 2.02 3.95 -9.28
N GLU A 104 2.84 4.98 -9.19
CA GLU A 104 3.34 5.74 -10.33
C GLU A 104 4.87 5.67 -10.33
N ILE A 105 5.47 5.34 -11.48
CA ILE A 105 6.92 5.33 -11.65
C ILE A 105 7.30 6.43 -12.64
N THR A 106 8.24 7.28 -12.21
CA THR A 106 8.74 8.43 -12.96
C THR A 106 10.25 8.37 -13.10
N GLU A 107 10.79 8.74 -14.26
CA GLU A 107 12.22 8.99 -14.44
C GLU A 107 12.58 10.38 -13.88
N LEU A 108 13.66 10.45 -13.10
CA LEU A 108 14.15 11.70 -12.50
C LEU A 108 14.95 12.55 -13.48
N THR A 109 15.67 11.89 -14.37
CA THR A 109 16.36 12.52 -15.49
C THR A 109 15.34 12.75 -16.59
N GLN A 110 14.65 13.90 -16.54
CA GLN A 110 13.69 14.32 -17.56
C GLN A 110 14.34 14.30 -18.96
N THR A 111 14.26 13.15 -19.63
CA THR A 111 14.30 13.12 -21.09
C THR A 111 12.90 13.46 -21.56
N ASP A 112 12.75 14.36 -22.53
CA ASP A 112 11.47 14.94 -22.98
C ASP A 112 10.41 13.91 -23.43
N ASN A 113 10.76 12.62 -23.49
CA ASN A 113 9.91 11.53 -23.97
C ASN A 113 9.53 10.48 -22.91
N PHE A 114 9.94 10.62 -21.65
CA PHE A 114 9.51 9.66 -20.63
C PHE A 114 8.08 9.95 -20.16
N ILE A 115 7.14 9.10 -20.55
CA ILE A 115 5.77 9.13 -20.06
C ILE A 115 5.72 8.32 -18.76
N PRO A 116 5.37 8.94 -17.61
CA PRO A 116 5.11 8.22 -16.37
C PRO A 116 4.13 7.08 -16.60
N PHE A 117 4.40 5.93 -16.00
CA PHE A 117 3.46 4.81 -16.06
C PHE A 117 2.99 4.48 -14.66
N SER A 118 1.73 4.08 -14.59
CA SER A 118 1.07 3.86 -13.31
C SER A 118 0.17 2.64 -13.34
N TYR A 119 0.04 2.03 -12.17
CA TYR A 119 -0.77 0.83 -11.93
C TYR A 119 -1.66 1.08 -10.74
N THR A 120 -2.81 0.42 -10.72
CA THR A 120 -3.58 0.24 -9.50
C THR A 120 -3.47 -1.22 -9.12
N LEU A 121 -2.86 -1.49 -7.96
CA LEU A 121 -2.60 -2.83 -7.46
C LEU A 121 -3.44 -3.11 -6.22
N HIS A 122 -3.79 -4.38 -6.03
CA HIS A 122 -4.53 -4.86 -4.89
C HIS A 122 -3.87 -6.12 -4.37
N GLU A 123 -3.11 -5.98 -3.29
CA GLU A 123 -2.19 -7.01 -2.80
C GLU A 123 -2.29 -7.16 -1.27
N PRO A 124 -1.81 -8.27 -0.69
CA PRO A 124 -1.89 -8.48 0.76
C PRO A 124 -1.05 -7.50 1.59
N ASP A 125 0.07 -7.00 1.04
CA ASP A 125 1.05 -6.18 1.78
C ASP A 125 1.84 -5.25 0.83
N MET A 126 2.57 -4.31 1.43
CA MET A 126 3.37 -3.32 0.70
C MET A 126 4.53 -3.95 -0.06
N GLU A 127 5.08 -5.06 0.42
CA GLU A 127 6.17 -5.75 -0.26
C GLU A 127 5.71 -6.27 -1.62
N THR A 128 4.54 -6.90 -1.63
CA THR A 128 3.91 -7.46 -2.81
C THR A 128 3.51 -6.34 -3.79
N ILE A 129 2.98 -5.21 -3.30
CA ILE A 129 2.75 -4.00 -4.12
C ILE A 129 4.04 -3.56 -4.82
N ILE A 130 5.15 -3.43 -4.10
CA ILE A 130 6.43 -2.99 -4.65
C ILE A 130 6.94 -4.00 -5.69
N ARG A 131 6.93 -5.30 -5.38
CA ARG A 131 7.37 -6.36 -6.28
C ARG A 131 6.56 -6.39 -7.58
N ALA A 132 5.24 -6.40 -7.48
CA ALA A 132 4.35 -6.39 -8.63
C ALA A 132 4.53 -5.13 -9.50
N SER A 133 4.79 -3.98 -8.88
CA SER A 133 5.08 -2.74 -9.61
C SER A 133 6.39 -2.81 -10.40
N LEU A 134 7.44 -3.38 -9.82
CA LEU A 134 8.73 -3.56 -10.48
C LEU A 134 8.64 -4.60 -11.60
N GLU A 135 7.88 -5.67 -11.38
CA GLU A 135 7.61 -6.67 -12.41
C GLU A 135 6.81 -6.06 -13.57
N GLY A 136 5.78 -5.27 -13.28
CA GLY A 136 5.02 -4.52 -14.29
C GLY A 136 5.90 -3.57 -15.10
N ALA A 137 6.82 -2.86 -14.44
CA ALA A 137 7.80 -2.00 -15.13
C ALA A 137 8.69 -2.78 -16.09
N TYR A 138 9.16 -3.96 -15.69
CA TYR A 138 9.95 -4.83 -16.55
C TYR A 138 9.13 -5.36 -17.74
N GLN A 139 7.93 -5.89 -17.50
CA GLN A 139 7.10 -6.47 -18.55
C GLN A 139 6.63 -5.45 -19.58
N THR A 140 6.31 -4.23 -19.15
CA THR A 140 5.72 -3.20 -20.04
C THR A 140 6.75 -2.29 -20.70
N ARG A 141 7.90 -2.04 -20.04
CA ARG A 141 8.91 -1.07 -20.48
C ARG A 141 10.32 -1.65 -20.60
N ASN A 142 10.51 -2.93 -20.29
CA ASN A 142 11.83 -3.58 -20.22
C ASN A 142 12.80 -2.87 -19.26
N LEU A 143 12.26 -2.26 -18.19
CA LEU A 143 13.04 -1.54 -17.18
C LEU A 143 13.39 -2.46 -16.02
N VAL A 144 14.69 -2.62 -15.75
CA VAL A 144 15.18 -3.37 -14.58
C VAL A 144 15.42 -2.39 -13.44
N LEU A 145 14.38 -2.16 -12.65
CA LEU A 145 14.39 -1.23 -11.53
C LEU A 145 14.64 -1.94 -10.20
N LYS A 146 15.31 -1.25 -9.26
CA LYS A 146 15.54 -1.78 -7.90
C LYS A 146 15.38 -0.66 -6.86
N PRO A 147 14.66 -0.91 -5.75
CA PRO A 147 14.62 0.02 -4.63
C PRO A 147 15.99 0.23 -4.02
N LEU A 148 16.29 1.46 -3.60
CA LEU A 148 17.52 1.73 -2.84
C LEU A 148 17.46 1.08 -1.46
N SER A 149 18.45 0.24 -1.15
CA SER A 149 18.59 -0.36 0.16
C SER A 149 19.07 0.65 1.20
N LYS A 150 18.47 0.64 2.39
CA LYS A 150 18.97 1.41 3.53
C LYS A 150 20.21 0.70 4.06
N ARG A 151 21.40 1.29 3.90
CA ARG A 151 22.62 0.78 4.55
C ARG A 151 22.37 0.76 6.06
N ILE A 152 22.44 -0.43 6.65
CA ILE A 152 22.53 -0.57 8.11
C ILE A 152 23.95 -0.14 8.46
N ALA A 153 24.11 1.01 9.10
CA ALA A 153 25.37 1.35 9.74
C ALA A 153 25.67 0.23 10.75
N LYS A 154 26.77 -0.48 10.53
CA LYS A 154 27.29 -1.46 11.50
C LYS A 154 27.84 -0.73 12.72
#